data_AF-A0A944SHI8-F1
#
_entry.id   AF-A0A944SHI8-F1
#
_cell.length_a   1.000
_cell.length_b   1.000
_cell.length_c   1.000
_cell.angle_alpha   90.00
_cell.angle_beta   90.00
_cell.angle_gamma   90.00
#
_symmetry.space_group_name_H-M   'P 1'
#
loop_
_entity.id
_entity.type
_entity.pdbx_description
1 polymer ?
#
loop_
_entity_poly.entity_id
_entity_poly.type
_entity_poly.pdbx_seq_one_letter_code
_entity_poly.pdbx_strand_id
1 'polypeptide(L)' 'MTVNEVDGTNFGVNVIPHTQEVTTLGKLEPGSRVNLEIDMLARYVARLLDKE' A
#
# COMPACT_ATOMS: atom_id res chain seq x y z
N MET A 1 5.15 1.79 3.72
CA MET A 1 5.47 0.52 3.01
C MET A 1 5.74 0.85 1.56
N THR A 2 6.57 0.08 0.88
CA THR A 2 6.91 0.30 -0.52
C THR A 2 6.09 -0.64 -1.38
N VAL A 3 5.46 -0.11 -2.44
CA VAL A 3 4.76 -0.89 -3.45
C VAL A 3 5.78 -1.42 -4.45
N ASN A 4 5.75 -2.72 -4.70
CA ASN A 4 6.71 -3.41 -5.55
C ASN A 4 6.13 -3.76 -6.93
N GLU A 5 4.85 -4.11 -6.97
CA GLU A 5 4.14 -4.52 -8.19
C GLU A 5 2.69 -4.04 -8.13
N VAL A 6 2.11 -3.78 -9.30
CA VAL A 6 0.73 -3.32 -9.46
C VAL A 6 0.13 -4.02 -10.68
N ASP A 7 -1.03 -4.64 -10.49
CA ASP A 7 -1.86 -5.24 -11.55
C ASP A 7 -3.33 -4.88 -11.34
N GLY A 8 -3.83 -3.91 -12.11
CA GLY A 8 -5.17 -3.36 -11.96
C GLY A 8 -5.41 -2.82 -10.55
N THR A 9 -6.29 -3.49 -9.79
CA THR A 9 -6.62 -3.13 -8.40
C THR A 9 -5.81 -3.91 -7.35
N ASN A 10 -4.89 -4.77 -7.78
CA ASN A 10 -4.03 -5.54 -6.91
C ASN A 10 -2.65 -4.91 -6.84
N PHE A 11 -2.04 -4.91 -5.66
CA PHE A 11 -0.67 -4.44 -5.47
C PHE A 11 0.07 -5.32 -4.46
N GLY A 12 1.37 -5.46 -4.68
CA GLY A 12 2.27 -6.22 -3.82
C GLY A 12 3.19 -5.31 -3.01
N VAL A 13 3.50 -5.72 -1.78
CA VAL A 13 4.46 -5.06 -0.89
C VAL A 13 5.39 -6.10 -0.27
N ASN A 14 6.65 -5.75 -0.08
CA ASN A 14 7.59 -6.60 0.67
C ASN A 14 7.67 -6.13 2.12
N VAL A 15 7.39 -7.04 3.06
CA VAL A 15 7.44 -6.75 4.50
C VAL A 15 8.62 -7.48 5.12
N ILE A 16 9.58 -6.73 5.68
CA ILE A 16 10.75 -7.28 6.35
C ILE A 16 10.38 -7.91 7.71
N PRO A 17 11.18 -8.86 8.24
CA PRO A 17 10.86 -9.57 9.48
C PRO A 17 10.53 -8.66 10.66
N HIS A 18 11.34 -7.61 10.87
CA HIS A 18 11.10 -6.66 11.96
C HIS A 18 9.70 -6.02 11.88
N THR A 19 9.25 -5.60 10.69
CA THR A 19 7.90 -5.04 10.50
C THR A 19 6.81 -6.08 10.73
N GLN A 20 7.03 -7.35 10.36
CA GLN A 20 6.06 -8.42 10.65
C GLN A 20 5.93 -8.67 12.16
N GLU A 21 7.05 -8.63 12.89
CA GLU A 21 7.11 -8.93 14.33
C GLU A 21 6.53 -7.80 15.20
N VAL A 22 6.79 -6.54 14.84
CA VAL A 22 6.42 -5.38 15.66
C VAL A 22 5.10 -4.71 15.24
N THR A 23 4.40 -5.24 14.25
CA THR A 23 3.09 -4.72 13.79
C THR A 23 2.03 -5.81 13.74
N THR A 24 0.78 -5.44 13.45
CA THR A 24 -0.32 -6.42 13.27
C THR A 24 -0.27 -7.15 11.93
N LEU A 25 0.61 -6.74 11.01
CA LEU A 25 0.68 -7.29 9.65
C LEU A 25 1.06 -8.77 9.63
N GLY A 26 1.94 -9.21 10.54
CA GLY A 26 2.35 -10.62 10.63
C GLY A 26 1.24 -11.59 11.06
N LYS A 27 0.07 -11.08 11.45
CA LYS A 27 -1.10 -11.86 11.90
C LYS A 27 -2.26 -11.84 10.89
N LEU A 28 -2.10 -11.15 9.76
CA LEU A 28 -3.15 -11.04 8.76
C LEU A 28 -3.24 -12.34 7.95
N GLU A 29 -4.47 -12.77 7.70
CA GLU A 29 -4.78 -13.91 6.83
C GLU A 29 -5.43 -13.42 5.53
N PRO A 30 -5.38 -14.21 4.42
CA PRO A 30 -6.12 -13.90 3.20
C PRO A 30 -7.59 -13.56 3.49
N GLY A 31 -8.06 -12.43 2.94
CA GLY A 31 -9.40 -11.88 3.20
C GLY A 31 -9.50 -10.90 4.37
N SER A 32 -8.43 -10.74 5.18
CA SER A 32 -8.38 -9.70 6.21
C SER A 32 -8.50 -8.32 5.61
N ARG A 33 -9.32 -7.46 6.23
CA ARG A 33 -9.39 -6.04 5.86
C ARG A 33 -8.29 -5.26 6.55
N VAL A 34 -7.74 -4.29 5.84
CA VAL A 34 -6.74 -3.35 6.35
C VAL A 34 -7.18 -1.93 6.06
N ASN A 35 -6.67 -0.99 6.85
CA ASN A 35 -6.79 0.42 6.52
C ASN A 35 -5.80 0.74 5.41
N LEU A 36 -6.29 1.29 4.30
CA LEU A 36 -5.46 1.72 3.19
C LEU A 36 -5.46 3.25 3.12
N GLU A 37 -4.30 3.84 3.33
CA GLU A 37 -4.08 5.28 3.17
C GLU A 37 -3.21 5.53 1.95
N ILE A 38 -3.66 6.40 1.05
CA ILE A 38 -2.93 6.77 -0.16
C ILE A 38 -1.91 7.87 0.14
N ASP A 39 -0.81 7.89 -0.61
CA ASP A 39 0.17 8.97 -0.50
C ASP A 39 -0.47 10.30 -0.96
N MET A 40 -0.44 11.29 -0.08
CA MET A 40 -0.92 12.63 -0.35
C MET A 40 -0.22 13.27 -1.56
N LEU A 41 1.08 13.08 -1.72
CA LEU A 41 1.85 13.58 -2.87
C LEU A 41 1.36 12.94 -4.17
N ALA A 42 1.15 11.62 -4.16
CA ALA A 42 0.61 10.92 -5.33
C ALA A 42 -0.77 11.46 -5.73
N ARG A 43 -1.63 11.74 -4.75
CA ARG A 43 -2.94 12.37 -4.98
C ARG A 43 -2.82 13.78 -5.56
N TYR A 44 -1.85 14.58 -5.11
CA TYR A 44 -1.61 15.91 -5.68
C TYR A 44 -1.08 15.83 -7.11
N VAL A 45 -0.14 14.92 -7.38
CA VAL A 45 0.41 14.69 -8.73
C VAL A 45 -0.69 14.25 -9.69
N ALA A 46 -1.52 13.28 -9.30
CA ALA A 46 -2.65 12.84 -10.14
C ALA A 46 -3.59 14.00 -10.49
N ARG A 47 -3.91 14.86 -9.51
CA ARG A 47 -4.74 16.06 -9.75
C ARG A 47 -4.11 17.11 -10.67
N LEU A 48 -2.79 17.18 -10.72
CA LEU A 48 -2.09 18.09 -11.64
C LEU A 48 -2.10 17.53 -13.06
N LEU A 49 -1.89 16.23 -13.21
CA LEU A 49 -1.93 15.55 -14.51
C LEU A 49 -3.34 15.49 -15.12
N ASP A 50 -4.39 15.42 -14.29
CA ASP A 50 -5.79 15.45 -14.74
C ASP A 50 -6.28 16.86 -15.18
N LYS A 51 -5.48 17.91 -14.95
CA LYS A 51 -5.85 19.30 -15.27
C LYS A 51 -5.34 19.80 -16.63
N GLU A 52 -4.70 18.93 -17.40
CA GLU A 52 -4.33 19.15 -18.81
C GLU A 52 -5.23 18.33 -19.75
#